data_AF-A0AAN8FHH7-F1
#
_entry.id   AF-A0AAN8FHH7-F1
#
_cell.length_a   1.000
_cell.length_b   1.000
_cell.length_c   1.000
_cell.angle_alpha   90.00
_cell.angle_beta   90.00
_cell.angle_gamma   90.00
#
_symmetry.space_group_name_H-M   'P 1'
#
loop_
_entity.id
_entity.type
_entity.pdbx_description
1 polymer ?
#
loop_
_entity_poly.entity_id
_entity_poly.type
_entity_poly.pdbx_seq_one_letter_code
_entity_poly.pdbx_strand_id
1 'polypeptide(L)'
;VALKLVGEDGYVITEAGFGADIGMEKFFNIKCRYSGLQPSAVILVATVRALKMHGGDFTLPIRDIRASVGAGFVTPLVGEMMMMPGLSTRPCFFDITIDPDTELIDGLF
;
A
#
# COMPACT_ATOMS: atom_id res chain seq x y z
N VAL A 1 -16.14 -9.19 -4.12
CA VAL A 1 -17.42 -8.88 -4.79
C VAL A 1 -17.21 -8.66 -6.28
N ALA A 2 -16.39 -7.69 -6.69
CA ALA A 2 -16.09 -7.44 -8.12
C ALA A 2 -15.68 -8.70 -8.91
N LEU A 3 -14.76 -9.52 -8.40
CA LEU A 3 -14.35 -10.78 -9.06
C LEU A 3 -15.49 -11.80 -9.25
N LYS A 4 -16.52 -11.78 -8.40
CA LYS A 4 -17.68 -12.67 -8.55
C LYS A 4 -18.70 -12.15 -9.56
N LEU A 5 -18.63 -10.86 -9.89
CA LEU A 5 -19.60 -10.19 -10.79
C LEU A 5 -19.13 -10.18 -12.24
N VAL A 6 -17.82 -10.29 -12.49
CA VAL A 6 -17.23 -10.05 -13.81
C VAL A 6 -17.28 -11.28 -14.74
N GLY A 7 -17.60 -12.47 -14.22
CA GLY A 7 -17.65 -13.73 -14.99
C GLY A 7 -16.27 -14.35 -15.26
N GLU A 8 -16.22 -15.46 -15.99
CA GLU A 8 -14.97 -16.20 -16.26
C GLU A 8 -13.98 -15.43 -17.16
N ASP A 9 -14.47 -14.63 -18.10
CA ASP A 9 -13.65 -13.85 -19.04
C ASP A 9 -13.42 -12.40 -18.61
N GLY A 10 -13.92 -12.01 -17.44
CA GLY A 10 -13.87 -10.61 -17.00
C GLY A 10 -12.62 -10.27 -16.19
N TYR A 11 -12.22 -9.01 -16.26
CA TYR A 11 -11.05 -8.49 -15.56
C TYR A 11 -11.46 -7.48 -14.49
N VAL A 12 -10.84 -7.58 -13.31
CA VAL A 12 -10.99 -6.60 -12.24
C VAL A 12 -9.69 -5.84 -12.10
N ILE A 13 -9.74 -4.54 -12.37
CA ILE A 13 -8.62 -3.63 -12.14
C ILE A 13 -8.89 -2.93 -10.80
N THR A 14 -7.88 -2.92 -9.95
CA THR A 14 -7.91 -2.24 -8.65
C THR A 14 -6.57 -1.56 -8.41
N GLU A 15 -6.59 -0.46 -7.68
CA GLU A 15 -5.40 0.29 -7.29
C GLU A 15 -5.22 0.23 -5.77
N ALA A 16 -3.99 0.43 -5.33
CA ALA A 16 -3.65 0.67 -3.94
C ALA A 16 -3.13 2.10 -3.83
N GLY A 17 -3.64 2.86 -2.86
CA GLY A 17 -3.20 4.24 -2.65
C GLY A 17 -1.72 4.33 -2.22
N PHE A 18 -1.08 5.47 -2.50
CA PHE A 18 0.36 5.71 -2.33
C PHE A 18 1.24 4.95 -3.34
N GLY A 19 2.55 5.13 -3.23
CA GLY A 19 3.52 4.43 -4.07
C GLY A 19 3.50 2.92 -3.85
N ALA A 20 4.23 2.22 -4.72
CA ALA A 20 4.42 0.77 -4.67
C ALA A 20 5.07 0.30 -3.35
N ASP A 21 5.68 1.23 -2.63
CA ASP A 21 6.39 1.05 -1.38
C ASP A 21 5.50 0.90 -0.14
N ILE A 22 4.29 1.45 -0.20
CA ILE A 22 3.32 1.38 0.90
C ILE A 22 2.03 0.72 0.44
N GLY A 23 1.45 1.22 -0.65
CA GLY A 23 0.14 0.77 -1.12
C GLY A 23 0.16 -0.66 -1.61
N MET A 24 1.05 -0.91 -2.57
CA MET A 24 1.18 -2.21 -3.20
C MET A 24 1.67 -3.28 -2.21
N GLU A 25 2.62 -2.93 -1.34
CA GLU A 25 3.11 -3.83 -0.28
C GLU A 25 1.99 -4.27 0.66
N LYS A 26 1.16 -3.34 1.17
CA LYS A 26 0.00 -3.66 2.01
C LYS A 26 -1.08 -4.43 1.25
N PHE A 27 -1.34 -4.06 0.00
CA PHE A 27 -2.31 -4.77 -0.83
C PHE A 27 -1.92 -6.25 -0.94
N PHE A 28 -0.64 -6.55 -1.13
CA PHE A 28 -0.23 -7.93 -1.25
C PHE A 28 -0.07 -8.66 0.09
N ASN A 29 0.59 -8.06 1.08
CA ASN A 29 0.86 -8.74 2.35
C ASN A 29 -0.36 -8.88 3.24
N ILE A 30 -1.32 -7.95 3.12
CA ILE A 30 -2.53 -7.93 3.94
C ILE A 30 -3.72 -8.38 3.10
N LYS A 31 -4.07 -7.63 2.04
CA LYS A 31 -5.33 -7.89 1.31
C LYS A 31 -5.29 -9.23 0.57
N CYS A 32 -4.25 -9.51 -0.23
CA CYS A 32 -4.13 -10.78 -0.96
C CYS A 32 -4.01 -11.96 -0.01
N ARG A 33 -3.17 -11.87 1.04
CA ARG A 33 -3.04 -12.94 2.05
C ARG A 33 -4.34 -13.23 2.79
N TYR A 34 -5.04 -12.18 3.25
CA TYR A 34 -6.29 -12.34 3.99
C TYR A 34 -7.44 -12.81 3.10
N SER A 35 -7.51 -12.34 1.85
CA SER A 35 -8.59 -12.68 0.93
C SER A 35 -8.33 -13.95 0.11
N GLY A 36 -7.12 -14.50 0.13
CA GLY A 36 -6.70 -15.61 -0.73
C GLY A 36 -6.63 -15.26 -2.22
N LEU A 37 -6.74 -13.98 -2.57
CA LEU A 37 -6.72 -13.54 -3.97
C LEU A 37 -5.28 -13.39 -4.46
N GLN A 38 -4.96 -14.04 -5.57
CA GLN A 38 -3.69 -13.85 -6.26
C GLN A 38 -3.88 -12.90 -7.45
N PRO A 39 -3.11 -11.80 -7.51
CA PRO A 39 -3.13 -10.90 -8.65
C PRO A 39 -2.38 -11.51 -9.84
N SER A 40 -2.97 -11.43 -11.03
CA SER A 40 -2.37 -11.97 -12.26
C SER A 40 -1.38 -11.01 -12.94
N ALA A 41 -1.53 -9.71 -12.71
CA ALA A 41 -0.68 -8.67 -13.30
C ALA A 41 -0.65 -7.42 -12.41
N VAL A 42 0.41 -6.63 -12.55
CA VAL A 42 0.62 -5.36 -11.83
C VAL A 42 0.96 -4.28 -12.83
N ILE A 43 0.33 -3.12 -12.69
CA ILE A 43 0.61 -1.93 -13.49
C ILE A 43 1.31 -0.90 -12.61
N LEU A 44 2.56 -0.58 -12.94
CA LEU A 44 3.33 0.47 -12.27
C LEU A 44 3.19 1.78 -13.04
N VAL A 45 2.55 2.77 -12.43
CA VAL A 45 2.37 4.09 -13.02
C VAL A 45 3.53 5.00 -12.60
N ALA A 46 4.30 5.48 -13.58
CA ALA A 46 5.37 6.45 -13.37
C ALA A 46 5.32 7.53 -14.46
N THR A 47 5.62 8.78 -14.08
CA THR A 47 5.68 9.89 -15.04
C THR A 47 7.12 10.30 -15.31
N VAL A 48 7.42 10.76 -16.53
CA VAL A 48 8.74 11.28 -16.89
C VAL A 48 9.18 12.43 -15.97
N ARG A 49 8.24 13.26 -15.48
CA ARG A 49 8.53 14.32 -14.51
C ARG A 49 8.94 13.75 -13.15
N ALA A 50 8.21 12.77 -12.63
CA ALA A 50 8.57 12.13 -11.37
C ALA A 50 9.94 11.44 -11.46
N LEU A 51 10.19 10.74 -12.58
CA LEU A 51 11.49 10.11 -12.82
C LEU A 51 12.61 11.15 -12.88
N LYS A 52 12.44 12.25 -13.63
CA LYS A 52 13.44 13.35 -13.70
C LYS A 52 13.64 14.09 -12.38
N MET A 53 12.60 14.24 -11.56
CA MET A 53 12.71 14.90 -10.24
C MET A 53 13.40 14.01 -9.21
N HIS A 54 13.31 12.69 -9.34
CA HIS A 54 13.93 11.74 -8.39
C HIS A 54 15.28 11.18 -8.86
N GLY A 55 15.60 11.24 -10.16
CA GLY A 55 16.87 10.81 -10.71
C GLY A 55 17.16 11.49 -12.04
N GLY A 56 18.42 11.90 -12.25
CA GLY A 56 18.93 12.24 -13.59
C GLY A 56 18.99 10.99 -14.48
N ASP A 57 20.12 10.74 -15.15
CA ASP A 57 20.38 9.44 -15.81
C ASP A 57 20.17 8.30 -14.81
N PHE A 58 19.15 7.47 -15.07
CA PHE A 58 18.58 6.60 -14.05
C PHE A 58 18.84 5.13 -14.38
N THR A 59 19.59 4.48 -13.49
CA THR A 59 19.57 3.03 -13.28
C THR A 59 18.71 2.79 -12.04
N LEU A 60 17.67 1.96 -12.10
CA LEU A 60 16.83 1.61 -10.94
C LEU A 60 17.64 0.72 -9.98
N PRO A 61 18.16 1.23 -8.84
CA PRO A 61 18.95 0.40 -7.96
C PRO A 61 18.01 -0.50 -7.16
N ILE A 62 17.92 -1.79 -7.51
CA ILE A 62 17.24 -2.78 -6.66
C ILE A 62 18.17 -3.05 -5.47
N ARG A 63 17.76 -2.57 -4.29
CA ARG A 63 18.52 -2.73 -3.04
C ARG A 63 18.31 -4.08 -2.39
N ASP A 64 17.09 -4.61 -2.48
CA ASP A 64 16.70 -5.87 -1.87
C ASP A 64 15.48 -6.45 -2.60
N ILE A 65 15.22 -7.74 -2.40
CA ILE A 65 14.15 -8.48 -3.07
C ILE A 65 13.41 -9.33 -2.04
N ARG A 66 12.13 -9.04 -1.80
CA ARG A 66 11.29 -9.82 -0.86
C ARG A 66 10.35 -10.75 -1.60
N ALA A 67 10.32 -12.03 -1.21
CA ALA A 67 9.39 -13.01 -1.78
C ALA A 67 8.09 -13.04 -0.97
N SER A 68 6.98 -12.65 -1.61
CA SER A 68 5.63 -12.73 -1.03
C SER A 68 4.97 -14.04 -1.44
N VAL A 69 5.45 -15.16 -0.90
CA VAL A 69 5.07 -16.52 -1.33
C VAL A 69 3.56 -16.75 -1.29
N GLY A 70 2.87 -16.29 -0.24
CA GLY A 70 1.41 -16.42 -0.13
C GLY A 70 0.61 -15.63 -1.16
N ALA A 71 1.23 -14.65 -1.83
CA ALA A 71 0.60 -13.87 -2.89
C ALA A 71 1.20 -14.19 -4.29
N GLY A 72 2.24 -15.02 -4.38
CA GLY A 72 2.75 -15.59 -5.64
C GLY A 72 3.71 -14.71 -6.42
N PHE A 73 4.34 -13.70 -5.82
CA PHE A 73 5.25 -12.81 -6.53
C PHE A 73 6.39 -12.29 -5.65
N VAL A 74 7.31 -11.55 -6.28
CA VAL A 74 8.53 -10.99 -5.68
C VAL A 74 8.49 -9.46 -5.74
N THR A 75 8.79 -8.80 -4.63
CA THR A 75 8.83 -7.34 -4.49
C THR A 75 10.28 -6.83 -4.52
N PRO A 76 10.74 -6.21 -5.60
CA PRO A 76 12.02 -5.50 -5.61
C PRO A 76 11.89 -4.18 -4.83
N LEU A 77 12.77 -3.99 -3.85
CA LEU A 77 12.89 -2.78 -3.04
C LEU A 77 13.91 -1.84 -3.68
N VAL A 78 13.46 -0.64 -4.05
CA VAL A 78 14.29 0.36 -4.74
C VAL A 78 14.85 1.39 -3.75
N GLY A 79 14.18 1.57 -2.61
CA GLY A 79 14.54 2.52 -1.56
C GLY A 79 14.15 1.99 -0.18
N GLU A 80 14.36 2.83 0.83
CA GLU A 80 13.94 2.52 2.20
C GLU A 80 12.41 2.52 2.30
N MET A 81 11.84 1.40 2.73
CA MET A 81 10.40 1.21 2.91
C MET A 81 10.05 1.17 4.39
N MET A 82 9.24 2.13 4.85
CA MET A 82 8.68 2.09 6.21
C MET A 82 7.45 1.17 6.25
N MET A 83 7.66 -0.04 6.76
CA MET A 83 6.60 -1.05 6.95
C MET A 83 5.70 -0.74 8.15
N MET A 84 6.22 0.02 9.11
CA MET A 84 5.51 0.44 10.31
C MET A 84 5.68 1.96 10.46
N PRO A 85 4.61 2.76 10.26
CA PRO A 85 4.71 4.19 10.45
C PRO A 85 4.95 4.49 11.94
N GLY A 86 5.92 5.36 12.20
CA GLY A 86 6.12 5.90 13.54
C GLY A 86 5.00 6.87 13.92
N LEU A 87 4.87 7.11 15.22
CA LEU A 87 3.98 8.13 15.76
C LEU A 87 4.65 9.51 15.65
N SER A 88 3.87 10.58 15.47
CA SER A 88 4.38 11.95 15.47
C SER A 88 4.93 12.35 16.85
N THR A 89 5.77 13.39 16.91
CA THR A 89 6.30 13.93 18.19
C THR A 89 5.18 14.35 19.15
N ARG A 90 4.06 14.84 18.60
CA ARG A 90 2.78 14.99 19.29
C ARG A 90 1.74 14.09 18.61
N PRO A 91 1.56 12.86 19.10
CA PRO A 91 0.53 11.93 18.64
C PRO A 91 -0.89 12.46 18.83
N CYS A 92 -1.81 12.11 17.92
CA CYS A 92 -3.22 12.49 18.03
C CYS A 92 -3.92 11.91 19.26
N PHE A 93 -3.41 10.82 19.86
CA PHE A 93 -4.03 10.27 21.07
C PHE A 93 -4.02 11.22 22.27
N PHE A 94 -3.12 12.22 22.30
CA PHE A 94 -3.11 13.22 23.36
C PHE A 94 -4.37 14.10 23.37
N ASP A 95 -5.03 14.22 22.22
CA ASP A 95 -6.22 15.04 22.03
C ASP A 95 -7.49 14.18 21.87
N ILE A 96 -7.37 12.85 21.96
CA ILE A 96 -8.52 11.94 21.92
C ILE A 96 -9.04 11.75 23.34
N THR A 97 -10.31 12.13 23.57
CA THR A 97 -11.00 11.94 24.84
C THR A 97 -12.44 11.49 24.61
N ILE A 98 -13.07 10.95 25.65
CA ILE A 98 -14.50 10.64 25.67
C ILE A 98 -15.21 11.64 26.58
N ASP A 99 -16.30 12.22 26.09
CA ASP A 99 -17.18 13.05 26.90
C ASP A 99 -18.08 12.12 27.76
N PRO A 100 -18.04 12.21 29.11
CA PRO A 100 -18.79 11.32 29.99
C PRO A 100 -20.31 11.54 29.97
N ASP A 101 -20.79 12.67 29.46
CA ASP A 101 -22.22 13.00 29.41
C ASP A 101 -22.82 12.69 28.03
N THR A 102 -22.06 12.92 26.96
CA THR A 102 -22.53 12.70 25.58
C THR A 102 -22.08 11.35 24.99
N GLU A 103 -21.15 10.65 25.66
CA GLU A 103 -20.50 9.40 25.20
C GLU A 103 -19.83 9.53 23.82
N LEU A 104 -19.61 10.75 23.33
CA LEU A 104 -18.96 11.02 22.06
C LEU A 104 -17.44 11.06 22.21
N ILE A 105 -16.74 10.63 21.17
CA ILE A 105 -15.27 10.64 21.10
C ILE A 105 -14.84 11.95 20.42
N ASP A 106 -14.13 12.80 21.15
CA ASP A 106 -13.49 14.00 20.61
C ASP A 106 -12.08 13.68 20.08
N GLY A 107 -11.61 14.41 19.07
CA GLY A 107 -10.27 14.28 18.49
C GLY A 107 -10.01 13.07 17.59
N LEU A 108 -11.01 12.21 17.32
CA LEU A 108 -10.86 11.03 16.45
C LEU A 108 -11.11 11.32 14.96
N PHE A 109 -11.81 12.41 14.62
CA PHE A 109 -12.08 12.89 13.26
C PHE A 109 -12.51 14.35 13.26
#